data_AF-A0A6V7LYS4-F1
#
_entry.id   AF-A0A6V7LYS4-F1
#
_cell.length_a   1.000
_cell.length_b   1.000
_cell.length_c   1.000
_cell.angle_alpha   90.00
_cell.angle_beta   90.00
_cell.angle_gamma   90.00
#
_symmetry.space_group_name_H-M   'P 1'
#
loop_
_entity.id
_entity.type
_entity.pdbx_description
1 polymer ?
#
loop_
_entity_poly.entity_id
_entity_poly.type
_entity_poly.pdbx_seq_one_letter_code
_entity_poly.pdbx_strand_id
1 'polypeptide(L)' 'IGSISLKDILEIHRRVLGHVDPIEGGHFRRTQVYVGGHIPPGPGDIHFLMEEFAAWLNSESATRMHPV' A
#
# COMPACT_ATOMS: atom_id res chain seq x y z
N ILE A 1 -3.11 -17.18 12.67
CA ILE A 1 -3.53 -16.43 11.46
C ILE A 1 -2.27 -15.80 10.88
N GLY A 2 -2.06 -15.87 9.56
CA GLY A 2 -0.84 -15.34 8.93
C GLY A 2 -0.80 -13.81 8.96
N SER A 3 0.40 -13.22 8.90
CA SER A 3 0.60 -11.77 8.80
C SER A 3 0.28 -11.26 7.39
N ILE A 4 -0.33 -10.07 7.29
CA ILE A 4 -0.51 -9.37 6.01
C ILE A 4 0.84 -8.75 5.62
N SER A 5 1.37 -9.15 4.48
CA SER A 5 2.67 -8.67 3.98
C SER A 5 2.52 -7.59 2.92
N LEU A 6 3.60 -6.85 2.67
CA LEU A 6 3.62 -5.91 1.55
C LEU A 6 3.42 -6.61 0.19
N LYS A 7 3.91 -7.85 0.07
CA LYS A 7 3.69 -8.67 -1.12
C LYS A 7 2.20 -8.87 -1.38
N ASP A 8 1.40 -9.15 -0.35
CA ASP A 8 -0.04 -9.35 -0.51
C ASP A 8 -0.73 -8.10 -1.08
N ILE A 9 -0.34 -6.91 -0.60
CA ILE A 9 -0.85 -5.63 -1.10
C ILE A 9 -0.49 -5.44 -2.59
N LEU A 10 0.78 -5.69 -2.96
CA LEU A 10 1.23 -5.56 -4.35
C LEU A 10 0.58 -6.60 -5.27
N GLU A 11 0.31 -7.81 -4.77
CA GLU A 11 -0.42 -8.85 -5.50
C GLU A 11 -1.88 -8.46 -5.77
N ILE A 12 -2.54 -7.81 -4.80
CA ILE A 12 -3.87 -7.24 -5.00
C ILE A 12 -3.81 -6.12 -6.04
N HIS A 13 -2.86 -5.19 -5.92
CA HIS A 13 -2.69 -4.09 -6.88
C HIS A 13 -2.44 -4.60 -8.31
N ARG A 14 -1.66 -5.67 -8.48
CA ARG A 14 -1.46 -6.30 -9.79
C ARG A 14 -2.75 -6.86 -10.38
N ARG A 15 -3.64 -7.44 -9.57
CA ARG A 15 -4.92 -7.97 -10.06
C ARG A 15 -5.90 -6.85 -10.41
N VAL A 16 -5.91 -5.78 -9.63
CA VAL A 16 -6.77 -4.60 -9.85
C VAL A 16 -6.36 -3.86 -11.12
N LEU A 17 -5.07 -3.55 -11.29
CA LEU A 17 -4.59 -2.69 -12.37
C LEU A 17 -3.99 -3.46 -13.56
N GLY A 18 -3.50 -4.69 -13.36
CA GLY A 18 -2.65 -5.38 -14.35
C GLY A 18 -3.32 -5.74 -15.67
N HIS A 19 -4.66 -5.77 -15.75
CA HIS A 19 -5.35 -5.91 -17.05
C HIS A 19 -5.43 -4.59 -17.83
N VAL A 20 -5.38 -3.45 -17.14
CA VAL A 20 -5.42 -2.12 -17.75
C VAL A 20 -4.00 -1.63 -18.03
N ASP A 21 -3.11 -1.78 -17.05
CA ASP A 21 -1.70 -1.44 -17.13
C ASP A 21 -0.85 -2.56 -16.50
N PRO A 22 -0.34 -3.51 -17.31
CA PRO A 22 0.49 -4.61 -16.82
C PRO A 22 1.89 -4.17 -16.39
N ILE A 23 2.33 -2.95 -16.71
CA ILE A 23 3.67 -2.45 -16.36
C ILE A 23 3.65 -1.84 -14.96
N GLU A 24 2.61 -1.07 -14.63
CA GLU A 24 2.49 -0.44 -13.31
C GLU A 24 1.75 -1.31 -12.28
N GLY A 25 0.97 -2.31 -12.74
CA GLY A 25 0.25 -3.23 -11.88
C GLY A 25 1.16 -3.97 -10.89
N GLY A 26 0.95 -3.73 -9.59
CA GLY A 26 1.77 -4.32 -8.52
C GLY A 26 3.11 -3.63 -8.26
N HIS A 27 3.32 -2.43 -8.81
CA HIS A 27 4.49 -1.59 -8.54
C HIS A 27 4.09 -0.32 -7.79
N PHE A 28 5.02 0.24 -7.02
CA PHE A 28 4.86 1.56 -6.42
C PHE A 28 5.02 2.66 -7.47
N ARG A 29 4.33 3.78 -7.27
CA ARG A 29 4.49 4.94 -8.16
C ARG A 29 5.91 5.48 -8.11
N ARG A 30 6.38 5.94 -9.26
CA ARG A 30 7.73 6.49 -9.45
C ARG A 30 7.75 8.02 -9.55
N THR A 31 6.59 8.64 -9.52
CA THR A 31 6.42 10.08 -9.72
C THR A 31 5.60 10.71 -8.58
N GLN A 32 5.81 12.01 -8.36
CA GLN A 32 4.94 12.78 -7.47
C GLN A 32 3.60 13.05 -8.14
N VAL A 33 2.52 12.98 -7.37
CA VAL A 33 1.16 13.26 -7.82
C VAL A 33 0.45 14.20 -6.84
N TYR A 34 -0.72 14.68 -7.24
CA TYR A 34 -1.61 15.52 -6.42
C TYR A 34 -3.01 14.91 -6.47
N VAL A 35 -3.66 14.78 -5.32
CA VAL A 35 -4.98 14.14 -5.22
C VAL A 35 -5.93 15.13 -4.54
N GLY A 36 -6.68 15.89 -5.36
CA GLY A 36 -7.49 17.00 -4.86
C GLY A 36 -6.62 18.04 -4.15
N GLY A 37 -6.93 18.32 -2.88
CA GLY A 37 -6.15 19.21 -2.01
C GLY A 37 -5.00 18.54 -1.24
N HIS A 38 -4.77 17.24 -1.43
CA HIS A 38 -3.75 16.48 -0.71
C HIS A 38 -2.52 16.21 -1.58
N ILE A 39 -1.34 16.42 -1.00
CA ILE A 39 -0.05 16.05 -1.59
C ILE A 39 0.43 14.78 -0.86
N PRO A 40 0.36 13.59 -1.49
CA PRO A 40 0.88 12.36 -0.88
C PRO A 40 2.42 12.40 -0.75
N PRO A 41 3.01 11.48 0.04
CA PRO A 41 4.48 11.39 0.26
C PRO A 41 5.33 11.39 -1.02
N GLY A 42 6.65 11.56 -0.95
CA GLY A 42 7.50 11.40 -2.13
C GLY A 42 7.53 9.95 -2.63
N PRO A 43 7.81 9.67 -3.92
CA PRO A 43 7.99 8.30 -4.40
C PRO A 43 9.12 7.56 -3.67
N GLY A 44 10.16 8.27 -3.22
CA GLY A 44 11.24 7.70 -2.41
C GLY A 44 10.83 7.21 -1.03
N ASP A 45 9.74 7.75 -0.48
CA ASP A 45 9.30 7.43 0.89
C ASP A 45 8.29 6.28 0.94
N ILE A 46 7.68 5.93 -0.21
CA ILE A 46 6.54 5.00 -0.26
C ILE A 46 6.88 3.63 0.32
N HIS A 47 8.05 3.09 -0.03
CA HIS A 47 8.43 1.75 0.42
C HIS A 47 8.44 1.67 1.95
N PHE A 48 9.14 2.61 2.59
CA PHE A 48 9.24 2.69 4.04
C PHE A 48 7.87 2.92 4.69
N LEU A 49 7.07 3.84 4.18
CA LEU A 49 5.73 4.11 4.73
C LEU A 49 4.78 2.93 4.57
N MET A 50 4.93 2.14 3.51
CA MET A 50 4.13 0.93 3.29
C MET A 50 4.58 -0.23 4.19
N GLU A 51 5.86 -0.29 4.56
CA GLU A 51 6.35 -1.20 5.61
C GLU A 51 5.79 -0.83 6.98
N GLU A 52 5.80 0.47 7.35
CA GLU A 52 5.17 0.96 8.58
C GLU A 52 3.66 0.66 8.59
N PHE A 53 2.98 0.86 7.46
CA PHE A 53 1.57 0.53 7.32
C PHE A 53 1.30 -0.97 7.51
N ALA A 54 2.09 -1.84 6.89
CA ALA A 54 1.96 -3.29 7.07
C ALA A 54 2.25 -3.69 8.52
N ALA A 55 3.25 -3.08 9.17
CA ALA A 55 3.51 -3.31 10.59
C ALA A 55 2.32 -2.91 11.47
N TRP A 56 1.70 -1.76 11.18
CA TRP A 56 0.50 -1.30 11.89
C TRP A 56 -0.68 -2.27 11.69
N LEU A 57 -0.94 -2.72 10.46
CA LEU A 57 -2.02 -3.69 10.18
C LEU A 57 -1.91 -4.97 11.01
N ASN A 58 -0.67 -5.42 11.27
CA ASN A 58 -0.39 -6.62 12.05
C ASN A 58 -0.21 -6.35 13.55
N SER A 59 -0.32 -5.10 13.98
CA SER A 59 -0.09 -4.72 15.37
C SER A 59 -1.23 -5.16 16.29
N GLU A 60 -0.90 -5.41 17.55
CA GLU A 60 -1.88 -5.73 18.58
C GLU A 60 -2.85 -4.57 18.84
N SER A 61 -2.40 -3.33 18.62
CA SER A 61 -3.28 -2.16 18.74
C SER A 61 -4.34 -2.15 17.65
N ALA A 62 -3.96 -2.36 16.38
CA ALA A 62 -4.91 -2.41 15.26
C ALA A 62 -5.90 -3.57 15.38
N THR A 63 -5.44 -4.76 15.77
CA THR A 63 -6.31 -5.95 15.93
C THR A 63 -7.35 -5.81 17.04
N ARG A 64 -7.15 -4.88 17.98
CA ARG A 64 -8.11 -4.56 19.05
C ARG A 64 -9.08 -3.42 18.71
N MET A 65 -8.87 -2.71 17.60
CA MET A 65 -9.80 -1.66 17.18
C MET A 65 -11.13 -2.29 16.75
N HIS A 66 -12.23 -1.56 16.92
CA HIS A 66 -13.50 -1.96 16.30
C HIS A 66 -13.28 -2.03 14.78
N PRO A 67 -13.74 -3.08 14.08
CA PRO A 67 -13.45 -3.28 12.66
C PRO A 67 -14.12 -2.25 11.71
N VAL A 68 -14.94 -1.32 12.22
CA VAL A 68 -15.71 -0.32 11.46
C VAL A 68 -15.74 1.02 12.18
#